data_AF-A0A829HE83-F1
#
_entry.id   AF-A0A829HE83-F1
#
_cell.length_a   1.000
_cell.length_b   1.000
_cell.length_c   1.000
_cell.angle_alpha   90.00
_cell.angle_beta   90.00
_cell.angle_gamma   90.00
#
_symmetry.space_group_name_H-M   'P 1'
#
loop_
_entity.id
_entity.type
_entity.pdbx_description
1 polymer ?
#
loop_
_entity_poly.entity_id
_entity_poly.type
_entity_poly.pdbx_seq_one_letter_code
_entity_poly.pdbx_strand_id
1 'polypeptide(L)'
;MNFKILNHKIFVCCLLSGLVLTGCSSNRVIGETTRDLFTKYESGHQWTTLIEDDVIAFGKPAIALPNEPTDSIIIAGKQYSYVIHKGGAEFVQLLNQLNPQYIQISRDLDFIAPAPDSNRFRGQFRFTYAPPNGNLSEKEQALFKQYGIAPCNCIDTQKPHSFELGLEGTVYPAVSNLRSLQPLSKPYRVKIQYLDYKSAKVQLSTKEKLAHLPLLPFTLTLDAIVLPSKVLGIIYQP
;
A
#
# COMPACT_ATOMS: atom_id res chain seq x y z
N MET A 1 61.46 49.28 -50.91
CA MET A 1 60.27 50.05 -50.48
C MET A 1 59.67 49.35 -49.27
N ASN A 2 59.58 50.05 -48.13
CA ASN A 2 59.18 49.52 -46.82
C ASN A 2 57.70 49.13 -46.79
N PHE A 3 57.38 47.87 -46.46
CA PHE A 3 56.03 47.44 -46.04
C PHE A 3 55.98 47.30 -44.52
N LYS A 4 56.03 48.43 -43.82
CA LYS A 4 55.53 48.56 -42.44
C LYS A 4 54.37 49.54 -42.51
N ILE A 5 53.35 49.31 -41.67
CA ILE A 5 52.09 50.07 -41.55
C ILE A 5 50.91 49.44 -42.32
N LEU A 6 50.55 48.20 -41.96
CA LEU A 6 49.16 47.74 -42.12
C LEU A 6 48.83 46.63 -41.11
N ASN A 7 49.05 46.85 -39.81
CA ASN A 7 48.74 45.79 -38.83
C ASN A 7 48.46 46.31 -37.40
N HIS A 8 47.62 47.33 -37.28
CA HIS A 8 47.14 47.76 -35.95
C HIS A 8 45.63 48.00 -35.91
N LYS A 9 45.05 48.61 -36.95
CA LYS A 9 43.61 48.89 -37.00
C LYS A 9 42.72 47.66 -37.19
N ILE A 10 43.22 46.60 -37.83
CA ILE A 10 42.46 45.36 -38.08
C ILE A 10 42.41 44.48 -36.81
N PHE A 11 43.47 44.47 -36.00
CA PHE A 11 43.53 43.66 -34.79
C PHE A 11 42.62 44.20 -33.67
N VAL A 12 42.44 45.53 -33.60
CA VAL A 12 41.56 46.18 -32.61
C VAL A 12 40.08 46.00 -32.93
N CYS A 13 39.71 45.86 -34.21
CA CYS A 13 38.29 45.71 -34.60
C CYS A 13 37.73 44.31 -34.26
N CYS A 14 38.55 43.26 -34.30
CA CYS A 14 38.12 41.90 -33.93
C CYS A 14 38.01 41.67 -32.42
N LEU A 15 38.66 42.50 -31.59
CA LEU A 15 38.56 42.40 -30.13
C LEU A 15 37.31 43.07 -29.55
N LEU A 16 36.69 44.03 -30.26
CA LEU A 16 35.46 44.68 -29.81
C LEU A 16 34.17 43.95 -30.22
N SER A 17 34.21 43.10 -31.26
CA SER A 17 33.03 42.36 -31.72
C SER A 17 32.74 41.08 -30.91
N GLY A 18 33.65 40.65 -30.04
CA GLY A 18 33.45 39.50 -29.15
C GLY A 18 32.65 39.77 -27.87
N LEU A 19 32.40 41.04 -27.53
CA LEU A 19 31.78 41.46 -26.26
C LEU A 19 30.26 41.67 -26.33
N VAL A 20 29.63 41.50 -27.49
CA VAL A 20 28.19 41.81 -27.68
C VAL A 20 27.33 40.56 -27.92
N LEU A 21 27.91 39.36 -27.86
CA LEU A 21 27.19 38.09 -27.93
C LEU A 21 26.93 37.52 -26.52
N THR A 22 26.42 38.34 -25.60
CA THR A 22 25.74 37.83 -24.41
C THR A 22 24.31 37.48 -24.80
N GLY A 23 24.10 36.25 -25.25
CA GLY A 23 22.75 35.72 -25.41
C GLY A 23 22.06 35.69 -24.05
N CYS A 24 21.07 36.55 -23.83
CA CYS A 24 20.19 36.45 -22.69
C CYS A 24 19.30 35.21 -22.89
N SER A 25 19.71 34.06 -22.36
CA SER A 25 18.76 32.96 -22.18
C SER A 25 17.71 33.45 -21.17
N SER A 26 16.44 33.38 -21.54
CA SER A 26 15.37 33.82 -20.65
C SER A 26 15.40 32.97 -19.39
N ASN A 27 15.46 33.62 -18.21
CA ASN A 27 15.46 32.98 -16.89
C ASN A 27 14.27 32.02 -16.65
N ARG A 28 13.27 31.99 -17.54
CA ARG A 28 12.18 31.01 -17.53
C ARG A 28 12.67 29.57 -17.74
N VAL A 29 13.65 29.34 -18.61
CA VAL A 29 14.16 27.98 -18.88
C VAL A 29 15.01 27.44 -17.71
N ILE A 30 15.68 28.35 -16.99
CA ILE A 30 16.49 28.02 -15.80
C ILE A 30 15.58 27.82 -14.56
N GLY A 31 14.49 28.59 -14.46
CA GLY A 31 13.53 28.49 -13.35
C GLY A 31 12.66 27.22 -13.34
N GLU A 32 12.35 26.66 -14.51
CA GLU A 32 11.61 25.39 -14.59
C GLU A 32 12.50 24.18 -14.33
N THR A 33 13.73 24.17 -14.86
CA THR A 33 14.69 23.08 -14.65
C THR A 33 15.16 22.99 -13.19
N THR A 34 15.38 24.13 -12.52
CA THR A 34 15.81 24.14 -11.10
C THR A 34 14.78 23.59 -10.11
N ARG A 35 13.48 23.70 -10.42
CA ARG A 35 12.43 23.11 -9.59
C ARG A 35 12.42 21.58 -9.64
N ASP A 36 12.82 20.99 -10.77
CA ASP A 36 12.89 19.54 -10.93
C ASP A 36 14.21 18.94 -10.41
N LEU A 37 15.28 19.74 -10.22
CA LEU A 37 16.61 19.27 -9.72
C LEU A 37 16.55 18.58 -8.35
N PHE A 38 15.58 18.94 -7.52
CA PHE A 38 15.43 18.37 -6.17
C PHE A 38 14.21 17.48 -6.03
N THR A 39 13.66 17.02 -7.15
CA THR A 39 12.54 16.09 -7.15
C THR A 39 12.98 14.75 -7.73
N LYS A 40 12.49 13.66 -7.15
CA LYS A 40 12.58 12.32 -7.74
C LYS A 40 11.19 11.81 -8.04
N TYR A 41 11.09 10.96 -9.04
CA TYR A 41 9.92 10.11 -9.18
C TYR A 41 10.04 8.95 -8.22
N GLU A 42 9.07 8.83 -7.32
CA GLU A 42 8.93 7.67 -6.46
C GLU A 42 7.69 6.92 -6.91
N SER A 43 7.86 5.62 -7.10
CA SER A 43 6.79 4.74 -7.52
C SER A 43 6.80 3.50 -6.64
N GLY A 44 5.63 3.08 -6.18
CA GLY A 44 5.53 1.94 -5.29
C GLY A 44 4.10 1.48 -5.12
N HIS A 45 3.98 0.30 -4.52
CA HIS A 45 2.69 -0.25 -4.15
C HIS A 45 2.28 0.27 -2.76
N GLN A 46 1.04 0.75 -2.64
CA GLN A 46 0.45 1.20 -1.40
C GLN A 46 -0.92 0.53 -1.20
N TRP A 47 -1.15 -0.02 -0.01
CA TRP A 47 -2.47 -0.53 0.37
C TRP A 47 -3.46 0.62 0.61
N THR A 48 -4.63 0.52 -0.02
CA THR A 48 -5.76 1.43 0.20
C THR A 48 -6.92 0.62 0.75
N THR A 49 -7.49 1.05 1.88
CA THR A 49 -8.69 0.41 2.46
C THR A 49 -9.92 0.84 1.68
N LEU A 50 -10.66 -0.12 1.14
CA LEU A 50 -11.92 0.11 0.42
C LEU A 50 -13.14 -0.02 1.34
N ILE A 51 -13.12 -1.04 2.19
CA ILE A 51 -14.21 -1.36 3.12
C ILE A 51 -13.61 -1.66 4.49
N GLU A 52 -14.27 -1.15 5.52
CA GLU A 52 -14.04 -1.48 6.91
C GLU A 52 -15.40 -1.65 7.59
N ASP A 53 -15.67 -2.80 8.20
CA ASP A 53 -16.96 -3.14 8.81
C ASP A 53 -16.75 -4.07 10.03
N ASP A 54 -17.77 -4.21 10.87
CA ASP A 54 -17.81 -5.22 11.92
C ASP A 54 -18.82 -6.32 11.55
N VAL A 55 -18.36 -7.56 11.41
CA VAL A 55 -19.25 -8.71 11.23
C VAL A 55 -19.83 -9.19 12.53
N ILE A 56 -21.14 -9.45 12.54
CA ILE A 56 -21.95 -9.69 13.73
C ILE A 56 -22.70 -11.02 13.70
N ALA A 57 -22.88 -11.63 12.54
CA ALA A 57 -23.63 -12.88 12.42
C ALA A 57 -23.20 -13.70 11.19
N PHE A 58 -23.47 -15.00 11.25
CA PHE A 58 -23.31 -15.93 10.12
C PHE A 58 -24.66 -16.61 9.81
N GLY A 59 -24.82 -17.02 8.57
CA GLY A 59 -25.94 -17.83 8.15
C GLY A 59 -25.77 -18.44 6.77
N LYS A 60 -26.75 -19.24 6.38
CA LYS A 60 -26.89 -19.70 5.00
C LYS A 60 -27.90 -18.80 4.28
N PRO A 61 -27.73 -18.55 2.96
CA PRO A 61 -28.76 -17.90 2.16
C PRO A 61 -30.09 -18.65 2.31
N ALA A 62 -31.15 -17.95 2.68
CA ALA A 62 -32.49 -18.54 2.75
C ALA A 62 -33.06 -18.85 1.35
N ILE A 63 -32.52 -18.16 0.33
CA ILE A 63 -32.86 -18.31 -1.08
C ILE A 63 -31.54 -18.44 -1.83
N ALA A 64 -31.47 -19.34 -2.82
CA ALA A 64 -30.32 -19.45 -3.70
C ALA A 64 -30.06 -18.11 -4.38
N LEU A 65 -28.84 -17.59 -4.24
CA LEU A 65 -28.44 -16.34 -4.88
C LEU A 65 -28.06 -16.60 -6.34
N PRO A 66 -28.50 -15.76 -7.28
CA PRO A 66 -28.14 -15.93 -8.68
C PRO A 66 -26.62 -15.79 -8.85
N ASN A 67 -26.01 -16.74 -9.55
CA ASN A 67 -24.56 -16.85 -9.80
C ASN A 67 -23.69 -17.17 -8.58
N GLU A 68 -24.28 -17.59 -7.46
CA GLU A 68 -23.53 -18.07 -6.29
C GLU A 68 -23.76 -19.58 -6.08
N PRO A 69 -22.74 -20.33 -5.62
CA PRO A 69 -22.90 -21.74 -5.27
C PRO A 69 -23.95 -21.97 -4.18
N THR A 70 -24.63 -23.12 -4.23
CA THR A 70 -25.67 -23.50 -3.26
C THR A 70 -25.16 -23.63 -1.81
N ASP A 71 -23.87 -23.91 -1.66
CA ASP A 71 -23.15 -24.04 -0.39
C ASP A 71 -22.53 -22.72 0.10
N SER A 72 -22.88 -21.60 -0.53
CA SER A 72 -22.42 -20.28 -0.10
C SER A 72 -22.85 -19.95 1.33
N ILE A 73 -22.03 -19.16 2.01
CA ILE A 73 -22.27 -18.68 3.37
C ILE A 73 -22.43 -17.18 3.34
N ILE A 74 -23.34 -16.66 4.16
CA ILE A 74 -23.50 -15.23 4.39
C ILE A 74 -22.86 -14.88 5.72
N ILE A 75 -21.99 -13.89 5.69
CA ILE A 75 -21.49 -13.17 6.86
C ILE A 75 -22.17 -11.81 6.86
N ALA A 76 -22.92 -11.50 7.91
CA ALA A 76 -23.58 -10.21 8.03
C ALA A 76 -22.72 -9.23 8.83
N GLY A 77 -22.38 -8.13 8.18
CA GLY A 77 -21.78 -6.93 8.76
C GLY A 77 -22.80 -5.96 9.30
N LYS A 78 -22.32 -4.89 9.95
CA LYS A 78 -23.16 -3.75 10.33
C LYS A 78 -23.51 -2.91 9.11
N GLN A 79 -22.62 -2.84 8.11
CA GLN A 79 -22.77 -1.99 6.93
C GLN A 79 -23.00 -2.80 5.65
N TYR A 80 -22.40 -3.98 5.54
CA TYR A 80 -22.44 -4.82 4.34
C TYR A 80 -22.80 -6.26 4.67
N SER A 81 -23.06 -7.06 3.63
CA SER A 81 -23.19 -8.50 3.72
C SER A 81 -22.19 -9.16 2.79
N TYR A 82 -21.55 -10.22 3.25
CA TYR A 82 -20.46 -10.87 2.54
C TYR A 82 -20.89 -12.29 2.20
N VAL A 83 -20.97 -12.61 0.92
CA VAL A 83 -21.31 -13.94 0.44
C VAL A 83 -20.00 -14.65 0.09
N ILE A 84 -19.68 -15.69 0.84
CA ILE A 84 -18.50 -16.53 0.62
C ILE A 84 -18.90 -17.67 -0.31
N HIS A 85 -18.35 -17.68 -1.52
CA HIS A 85 -18.63 -18.68 -2.55
C HIS A 85 -17.50 -19.72 -2.71
N LYS A 86 -16.33 -19.47 -2.12
CA LYS A 86 -15.21 -20.44 -2.08
C LYS A 86 -14.62 -20.49 -0.69
N GLY A 87 -14.35 -21.70 -0.21
CA GLY A 87 -13.87 -21.94 1.15
C GLY A 87 -14.98 -21.91 2.21
N GLY A 88 -16.22 -21.60 1.81
CA GLY A 88 -17.37 -21.52 2.71
C GLY A 88 -17.76 -22.89 3.28
N ALA A 89 -17.97 -23.88 2.42
CA ALA A 89 -18.32 -25.22 2.85
C ALA A 89 -17.26 -25.82 3.78
N GLU A 90 -15.98 -25.66 3.43
CA GLU A 90 -14.83 -26.09 4.23
C GLU A 90 -14.79 -25.36 5.56
N PHE A 91 -15.08 -24.05 5.58
CA PHE A 91 -15.17 -23.25 6.79
C PHE A 91 -16.26 -23.77 7.74
N VAL A 92 -17.48 -24.01 7.25
CA VAL A 92 -18.55 -24.59 8.08
C VAL A 92 -18.22 -26.00 8.53
N GLN A 93 -17.66 -26.83 7.64
CA GLN A 93 -17.25 -28.19 7.99
C GLN A 93 -16.17 -28.20 9.09
N LEU A 94 -15.20 -27.30 9.01
CA LEU A 94 -14.14 -27.17 10.01
C LEU A 94 -14.70 -26.66 11.35
N LEU A 95 -15.49 -25.59 11.33
CA LEU A 95 -16.05 -25.00 12.54
C LEU A 95 -17.07 -25.92 13.24
N ASN A 96 -17.80 -26.76 12.51
CA ASN A 96 -18.73 -27.73 13.10
C ASN A 96 -18.03 -28.91 13.77
N GLN A 97 -16.79 -29.21 13.39
CA GLN A 97 -16.03 -30.33 13.95
C GLN A 97 -15.07 -29.90 15.06
N LEU A 98 -14.72 -28.61 15.13
CA LEU A 98 -13.95 -28.03 16.22
C LEU A 98 -14.87 -27.51 17.32
N ASN A 99 -14.39 -27.51 18.57
CA ASN A 99 -15.14 -26.86 19.65
C ASN A 99 -14.93 -25.33 19.57
N PRO A 100 -16.00 -24.53 19.38
CA PRO A 100 -15.88 -23.09 19.23
C PRO A 100 -15.29 -22.38 20.46
N GLN A 101 -15.37 -22.98 21.66
CA GLN A 101 -14.80 -22.39 22.89
C GLN A 101 -13.26 -22.33 22.87
N TYR A 102 -12.62 -23.19 22.08
CA TYR A 102 -11.17 -23.28 21.98
C TYR A 102 -10.62 -22.56 20.74
N ILE A 103 -11.49 -21.98 19.92
CA ILE A 103 -11.11 -21.20 18.74
C ILE A 103 -10.76 -19.78 19.15
N GLN A 104 -9.56 -19.36 18.79
CA GLN A 104 -9.03 -18.04 19.07
C GLN A 104 -8.72 -17.31 17.76
N ILE A 105 -9.54 -16.31 17.46
CA ILE A 105 -9.31 -15.39 16.35
C ILE A 105 -8.56 -14.19 16.93
N SER A 106 -7.27 -14.08 16.60
CA SER A 106 -6.35 -13.10 17.19
C SER A 106 -6.11 -11.86 16.34
N ARG A 107 -6.63 -11.83 15.10
CA ARG A 107 -6.46 -10.71 14.17
C ARG A 107 -7.75 -10.42 13.43
N ASP A 108 -7.82 -9.20 12.91
CA ASP A 108 -8.86 -8.73 12.01
C ASP A 108 -8.87 -9.56 10.71
N LEU A 109 -10.04 -9.60 10.08
CA LEU A 109 -10.26 -10.30 8.83
C LEU A 109 -9.85 -9.39 7.66
N ASP A 110 -8.59 -9.54 7.26
CA ASP A 110 -8.00 -8.75 6.18
C ASP A 110 -8.14 -9.48 4.84
N PHE A 111 -8.90 -8.89 3.91
CA PHE A 111 -9.11 -9.39 2.56
C PHE A 111 -8.59 -8.39 1.51
N ILE A 112 -8.40 -8.91 0.30
CA ILE A 112 -7.87 -8.17 -0.84
C ILE A 112 -8.90 -8.15 -1.96
N ALA A 113 -9.19 -6.96 -2.48
CA ALA A 113 -9.96 -6.78 -3.70
C ALA A 113 -9.03 -6.82 -4.93
N PRO A 114 -9.47 -7.39 -6.06
CA PRO A 114 -8.68 -7.42 -7.30
C PRO A 114 -8.62 -6.06 -8.02
N ALA A 115 -9.57 -5.16 -7.76
CA ALA A 115 -9.71 -3.84 -8.37
C ALA A 115 -10.35 -2.86 -7.36
N PRO A 116 -10.17 -1.54 -7.51
CA PRO A 116 -10.68 -0.55 -6.54
C PRO A 116 -12.22 -0.45 -6.50
N ASP A 117 -12.89 -0.79 -7.60
CA ASP A 117 -14.35 -0.79 -7.77
C ASP A 117 -14.97 -2.21 -7.69
N SER A 118 -14.15 -3.22 -7.43
CA SER A 118 -14.60 -4.61 -7.34
C SER A 118 -15.40 -4.84 -6.06
N ASN A 119 -16.58 -5.46 -6.22
CA ASN A 119 -17.33 -6.03 -5.11
C ASN A 119 -16.83 -7.41 -4.69
N ARG A 120 -15.87 -8.01 -5.41
CA ARG A 120 -15.25 -9.29 -5.05
C ARG A 120 -14.04 -9.10 -4.16
N PHE A 121 -13.81 -10.07 -3.28
CA PHE A 121 -12.66 -10.11 -2.39
C PHE A 121 -12.13 -11.54 -2.24
N ARG A 122 -10.87 -11.64 -1.84
CA ARG A 122 -10.19 -12.90 -1.49
C ARG A 122 -9.24 -12.71 -0.32
N GLY A 123 -9.00 -13.75 0.46
CA GLY A 123 -8.01 -13.69 1.53
C GLY A 123 -7.90 -15.00 2.28
N GLN A 124 -7.17 -14.95 3.39
CA GLN A 124 -6.90 -16.10 4.22
C GLN A 124 -7.49 -15.87 5.61
N PHE A 125 -8.40 -16.75 6.02
CA PHE A 125 -8.91 -16.78 7.38
C PHE A 125 -8.01 -17.62 8.25
N ARG A 126 -7.40 -17.00 9.27
CA ARG A 126 -6.47 -17.65 10.19
C ARG A 126 -6.99 -17.59 11.62
N PHE A 127 -6.93 -18.73 12.30
CA PHE A 127 -7.25 -18.82 13.73
C PHE A 127 -6.39 -19.87 14.41
N THR A 128 -6.26 -19.77 15.72
CA THR A 128 -5.55 -20.75 16.55
C THR A 128 -6.55 -21.58 17.34
N TYR A 129 -6.22 -22.85 17.57
CA TYR A 129 -7.06 -23.76 18.36
C TYR A 129 -6.33 -24.22 19.61
N ALA A 130 -6.86 -23.89 20.79
CA ALA A 130 -6.23 -24.16 22.08
C ALA A 130 -7.10 -25.12 22.93
N PRO A 131 -6.99 -26.45 22.72
CA PRO A 131 -7.74 -27.42 23.51
C PRO A 131 -7.26 -27.42 24.97
N PRO A 132 -8.10 -27.86 25.92
CA PRO A 132 -7.83 -27.75 27.36
C PRO A 132 -6.58 -28.54 27.80
N ASN A 133 -6.27 -29.64 27.11
CA ASN A 133 -5.12 -30.49 27.39
C ASN A 133 -3.88 -30.12 26.54
N GLY A 134 -3.93 -29.03 25.77
CA GLY A 134 -2.86 -28.58 24.87
C GLY A 134 -2.63 -29.46 23.62
N ASN A 135 -3.13 -30.70 23.62
CA ASN A 135 -2.97 -31.66 22.53
C ASN A 135 -4.27 -31.83 21.74
N LEU A 136 -4.12 -31.98 20.41
CA LEU A 136 -5.21 -32.32 19.51
C LEU A 136 -5.58 -33.81 19.66
N SER A 137 -6.87 -34.11 19.73
CA SER A 137 -7.42 -35.46 19.59
C SER A 137 -7.16 -36.01 18.18
N GLU A 138 -7.35 -37.33 17.99
CA GLU A 138 -7.14 -37.97 16.69
C GLU A 138 -7.94 -37.32 15.55
N LYS A 139 -9.21 -36.97 15.81
CA LYS A 139 -10.07 -36.25 14.86
C LYS A 139 -9.54 -34.85 14.54
N GLU A 140 -9.14 -34.10 15.57
CA GLU A 140 -8.59 -32.75 15.39
C GLU A 140 -7.23 -32.77 14.69
N GLN A 141 -6.42 -33.81 14.91
CA GLN A 141 -5.15 -34.02 14.18
C GLN A 141 -5.39 -34.27 12.70
N ALA A 142 -6.43 -35.04 12.35
CA ALA A 142 -6.81 -35.24 10.94
C ALA A 142 -7.22 -33.91 10.28
N LEU A 143 -8.00 -33.08 10.98
CA LEU A 143 -8.36 -31.74 10.51
C LEU A 143 -7.13 -30.82 10.40
N PHE A 144 -6.22 -30.88 11.36
CA PHE A 144 -4.98 -30.11 11.33
C PHE A 144 -4.05 -30.53 10.19
N LYS A 145 -4.02 -31.82 9.83
CA LYS A 145 -3.29 -32.27 8.63
C LYS A 145 -3.88 -31.71 7.34
N GLN A 146 -5.19 -31.48 7.31
CA GLN A 146 -5.90 -31.00 6.12
C GLN A 146 -5.89 -29.48 5.98
N TYR A 147 -6.05 -28.75 7.08
CA TYR A 147 -6.28 -27.30 7.11
C TYR A 147 -5.28 -26.53 7.98
N GLY A 148 -4.39 -27.24 8.67
CA GLY A 148 -3.38 -26.66 9.54
C GLY A 148 -2.24 -26.03 8.76
N ILE A 149 -1.67 -24.98 9.32
CA ILE A 149 -0.43 -24.38 8.85
C ILE A 149 0.71 -25.10 9.56
N ALA A 150 1.64 -25.66 8.79
CA ALA A 150 2.86 -26.22 9.36
C ALA A 150 3.70 -25.08 10.00
N PRO A 151 4.27 -25.28 11.20
CA PRO A 151 5.18 -24.32 11.78
C PRO A 151 6.37 -24.14 10.83
N CYS A 152 6.45 -22.97 10.19
CA CYS A 152 7.62 -22.57 9.42
C CYS A 152 8.76 -22.37 10.44
N ASN A 153 9.93 -22.95 10.19
CA ASN A 153 11.18 -22.72 10.96
C ASN A 153 11.71 -21.27 10.85
N CYS A 154 10.88 -20.33 10.45
CA CYS A 154 11.19 -18.90 10.49
C CYS A 154 11.18 -18.46 11.95
N ILE A 155 12.01 -17.48 12.31
CA ILE A 155 12.30 -17.00 13.68
C ILE A 155 11.04 -16.61 14.49
N ASP A 156 9.87 -16.54 13.86
CA ASP A 156 8.59 -16.25 14.50
C ASP A 156 8.01 -17.51 15.16
N THR A 157 7.78 -17.46 16.47
CA THR A 157 7.14 -18.53 17.24
C THR A 157 5.72 -18.74 16.74
N GLN A 158 5.53 -19.62 15.75
CA GLN A 158 4.19 -19.95 15.28
C GLN A 158 3.38 -20.54 16.43
N LYS A 159 2.19 -19.96 16.63
CA LYS A 159 1.28 -20.42 17.66
C LYS A 159 0.87 -21.86 17.36
N PRO A 160 0.90 -22.75 18.36
CA PRO A 160 0.52 -24.15 18.15
C PRO A 160 -0.91 -24.23 17.60
N HIS A 161 -1.13 -25.22 16.74
CA HIS A 161 -2.44 -25.56 16.15
C HIS A 161 -3.11 -24.39 15.42
N SER A 162 -2.34 -23.72 14.55
CA SER A 162 -2.83 -22.67 13.66
C SER A 162 -3.50 -23.24 12.41
N PHE A 163 -4.73 -22.82 12.12
CA PHE A 163 -5.49 -23.22 10.94
C PHE A 163 -5.58 -22.05 9.94
N GLU A 164 -5.61 -22.38 8.65
CA GLU A 164 -5.78 -21.41 7.56
C GLU A 164 -6.77 -21.92 6.52
N LEU A 165 -7.68 -21.04 6.11
CA LEU A 165 -8.66 -21.29 5.06
C LEU A 165 -8.66 -20.14 4.06
N GLY A 166 -8.51 -20.49 2.77
CA GLY A 166 -8.66 -19.54 1.68
C GLY A 166 -10.13 -19.24 1.45
N LEU A 167 -10.52 -17.97 1.57
CA LEU A 167 -11.88 -17.51 1.36
C LEU A 167 -11.93 -16.58 0.15
N GLU A 168 -12.95 -16.77 -0.69
CA GLU A 168 -13.31 -15.82 -1.75
C GLU A 168 -14.80 -15.54 -1.68
N GLY A 169 -15.18 -14.29 -1.95
CA GLY A 169 -16.55 -13.86 -1.83
C GLY A 169 -16.86 -12.55 -2.52
N THR A 170 -18.13 -12.16 -2.39
CA THR A 170 -18.71 -10.95 -2.96
C THR A 170 -19.39 -10.12 -1.87
N VAL A 171 -19.20 -8.81 -1.91
CA VAL A 171 -19.83 -7.83 -1.04
C VAL A 171 -21.19 -7.43 -1.62
N TYR A 172 -22.20 -7.45 -0.76
CA TYR A 172 -23.57 -7.03 -1.01
C TYR A 172 -23.99 -5.95 0.02
N PRO A 173 -25.05 -5.19 -0.27
CA PRO A 173 -25.67 -4.30 0.72
C PRO A 173 -26.11 -5.06 1.98
N ALA A 174 -26.21 -4.37 3.12
CA ALA A 174 -26.67 -4.96 4.37
C ALA A 174 -28.04 -5.63 4.23
N VAL A 175 -28.15 -6.85 4.76
CA VAL A 175 -29.42 -7.58 4.86
C VAL A 175 -30.33 -6.98 5.93
N SER A 176 -31.63 -6.88 5.61
CA SER A 176 -32.63 -6.34 6.55
C SER A 176 -33.11 -7.37 7.57
N ASN A 177 -32.89 -8.67 7.33
CA ASN A 177 -33.36 -9.78 8.15
C ASN A 177 -32.29 -10.32 9.13
N LEU A 178 -31.46 -9.46 9.72
CA LEU A 178 -30.41 -9.86 10.68
C LEU A 178 -30.91 -10.74 11.83
N ARG A 179 -32.19 -10.59 12.23
CA ARG A 179 -32.81 -11.37 13.32
C ARG A 179 -32.90 -12.87 13.05
N SER A 180 -32.86 -13.31 11.78
CA SER A 180 -32.87 -14.74 11.42
C SER A 180 -31.48 -15.35 11.31
N LEU A 181 -30.41 -14.58 11.54
CA LEU A 181 -29.04 -15.04 11.45
C LEU A 181 -28.52 -15.45 12.84
N GLN A 182 -27.56 -16.37 12.86
CA GLN A 182 -26.94 -16.80 14.10
C GLN A 182 -25.91 -15.73 14.53
N PRO A 183 -26.10 -15.10 15.70
CA PRO A 183 -25.19 -14.05 16.16
C PRO A 183 -23.83 -14.63 16.53
N LEU A 184 -22.80 -13.82 16.37
CA LEU A 184 -21.46 -14.12 16.84
C LEU A 184 -21.32 -13.82 18.33
N SER A 185 -20.38 -14.51 18.98
CA SER A 185 -20.03 -14.28 20.39
C SER A 185 -19.52 -12.86 20.62
N LYS A 186 -18.85 -12.28 19.63
CA LYS A 186 -18.46 -10.88 19.56
C LYS A 186 -18.36 -10.42 18.10
N PRO A 187 -18.45 -9.11 17.84
CA PRO A 187 -18.16 -8.59 16.52
C PRO A 187 -16.69 -8.81 16.13
N TYR A 188 -16.42 -9.07 14.85
CA TYR A 188 -15.06 -9.13 14.29
C TYR A 188 -14.88 -8.06 13.23
N ARG A 189 -13.76 -7.35 13.28
CA ARG A 189 -13.42 -6.32 12.28
C ARG A 189 -13.03 -7.00 10.97
N VAL A 190 -13.65 -6.57 9.89
CA VAL A 190 -13.32 -6.94 8.51
C VAL A 190 -12.77 -5.71 7.81
N LYS A 191 -11.71 -5.91 7.02
CA LYS A 191 -11.09 -4.86 6.21
C LYS A 191 -10.80 -5.43 4.83
N ILE A 192 -11.32 -4.79 3.79
CA ILE A 192 -11.03 -5.14 2.39
C ILE A 192 -10.12 -4.05 1.82
N GLN A 193 -8.97 -4.45 1.29
CA GLN A 193 -7.95 -3.54 0.80
C GLN A 193 -7.62 -3.81 -0.68
N TYR A 194 -7.18 -2.78 -1.37
CA TYR A 194 -6.65 -2.86 -2.73
C TYR A 194 -5.19 -2.44 -2.73
N LEU A 195 -4.36 -3.17 -3.47
CA LEU A 195 -2.95 -2.83 -3.66
C LEU A 195 -2.85 -1.86 -4.84
N ASP A 196 -2.78 -0.58 -4.53
CA ASP A 196 -2.69 0.49 -5.52
C ASP A 196 -1.22 0.69 -5.94
N TYR A 197 -0.99 1.02 -7.20
CA TYR A 197 0.31 1.44 -7.69
C TYR A 197 0.29 2.96 -7.86
N LYS A 198 1.03 3.65 -7.00
CA LYS A 198 1.14 5.11 -7.05
C LYS A 198 2.50 5.51 -7.56
N SER A 199 2.53 6.47 -8.48
CA SER A 199 3.74 7.16 -8.92
C SER A 199 3.53 8.67 -8.76
N ALA A 200 4.49 9.33 -8.10
CA ALA A 200 4.43 10.76 -7.87
C ALA A 200 5.84 11.38 -7.89
N LYS A 201 5.91 12.65 -8.30
CA LYS A 201 7.10 13.48 -8.07
C LYS A 201 7.14 13.85 -6.58
N VAL A 202 8.16 13.40 -5.87
CA VAL A 202 8.41 13.76 -4.47
C VAL A 202 9.70 14.55 -4.34
N GLN A 203 9.80 15.37 -3.30
CA GLN A 203 11.02 16.10 -2.99
C GLN A 203 12.09 15.13 -2.48
N LEU A 204 13.32 15.29 -2.95
CA LEU A 204 14.48 14.60 -2.39
C LEU A 204 14.57 14.90 -0.89
N SER A 205 14.83 13.87 -0.09
CA SER A 205 15.15 14.02 1.33
C SER A 205 16.42 14.85 1.51
N THR A 206 16.62 15.41 2.71
CA THR A 206 17.82 16.21 3.03
C THR A 206 19.12 15.46 2.75
N LYS A 207 19.15 14.14 3.02
CA LYS A 207 20.32 13.29 2.76
C LYS A 207 20.57 13.12 1.25
N GLU A 208 19.52 12.91 0.47
CA GLU A 208 19.63 12.78 -0.99
C GLU A 208 20.04 14.11 -1.64
N LYS A 209 19.48 15.24 -1.19
CA LYS A 209 19.90 16.59 -1.63
C LYS A 209 21.39 16.81 -1.42
N LEU A 210 21.91 16.45 -0.24
CA LEU A 210 23.35 16.54 0.09
C LEU A 210 24.23 15.63 -0.79
N ALA A 211 23.73 14.47 -1.20
CA ALA A 211 24.43 13.57 -2.12
C ALA A 211 24.46 14.09 -3.57
N HIS A 212 23.49 14.91 -3.98
CA HIS A 212 23.40 15.48 -5.34
C HIS A 212 24.06 16.87 -5.49
N LEU A 213 24.47 17.51 -4.39
CA LEU A 213 25.21 18.78 -4.39
C LEU A 213 26.51 18.83 -5.22
N PRO A 214 27.36 17.77 -5.32
CA PRO A 214 28.61 17.86 -6.08
C PRO A 214 28.42 17.92 -7.60
N LEU A 215 27.20 17.71 -8.11
CA LEU A 215 26.88 17.73 -9.54
C LEU A 215 26.36 19.10 -10.04
N LEU A 216 26.24 20.08 -9.14
CA LEU A 216 25.86 21.44 -9.55
C LEU A 216 27.10 22.15 -10.11
N PRO A 217 27.07 22.66 -11.36
CA PRO A 217 28.16 23.48 -11.87
C PRO A 217 28.19 24.77 -11.03
N PHE A 218 29.12 24.86 -10.09
CA PHE A 218 29.36 26.05 -9.28
C PHE A 218 30.04 27.12 -10.13
N THR A 219 29.29 27.77 -11.03
CA THR A 219 29.67 29.08 -11.56
C THR A 219 29.03 30.15 -10.68
N LEU A 220 29.53 30.27 -9.45
CA LEU A 220 29.22 31.38 -8.56
C LEU A 220 30.50 32.20 -8.40
N THR A 221 30.62 33.29 -9.16
CA THR A 221 31.47 34.41 -8.73
C THR A 221 30.74 35.03 -7.53
N LEU A 222 31.02 34.51 -6.34
CA LEU A 222 30.50 35.05 -5.09
C LEU A 222 31.25 36.36 -4.81
N ASP A 223 30.61 37.48 -5.08
CA ASP A 223 30.95 38.70 -4.35
C ASP A 223 30.55 38.44 -2.89
N ALA A 224 31.51 38.59 -1.99
CA ALA A 224 31.36 38.20 -0.59
C ALA A 224 30.16 38.93 0.02
N ILE A 225 29.41 38.22 0.87
CA ILE A 225 28.27 38.72 1.66
C ILE A 225 26.94 38.63 0.89
N VAL A 226 26.33 37.44 0.88
CA VAL A 226 24.98 37.11 1.39
C VAL A 226 24.66 35.69 0.92
N LEU A 227 24.88 34.70 1.79
CA LEU A 227 24.25 33.38 1.64
C LEU A 227 22.76 33.55 1.93
N PRO A 228 21.84 33.25 0.98
CA PRO A 228 20.42 33.40 1.24
C PRO A 228 19.96 32.22 2.10
N SER A 229 19.63 32.50 3.36
CA SER A 229 18.90 31.64 4.29
C SER A 229 17.61 31.03 3.72
N LYS A 230 17.14 31.54 2.56
CA LYS A 230 16.01 31.01 1.80
C LYS A 230 16.19 29.59 1.25
N VAL A 231 17.42 29.08 1.10
CA VAL A 231 17.66 27.70 0.63
C VAL A 231 17.45 26.64 1.74
N LEU A 232 17.49 27.05 3.01
CA LEU A 232 17.39 26.13 4.16
C LEU A 232 16.00 26.06 4.82
N GLY A 233 14.98 26.72 4.26
CA GLY A 233 13.60 26.58 4.72
C GLY A 233 13.34 27.06 6.16
N ILE A 234 14.21 27.90 6.73
CA ILE A 234 13.97 28.52 8.03
C ILE A 234 13.15 29.78 7.77
N ILE A 235 11.84 29.67 7.97
CA ILE A 235 10.91 30.80 7.96
C ILE A 235 11.18 31.61 9.23
N TYR A 236 11.75 32.81 9.08
CA TYR A 236 11.77 33.81 10.15
C TYR A 236 10.42 34.53 10.14
N GLN A 237 9.60 34.31 11.16
CA GLN A 237 8.44 35.14 11.49
C GLN A 237 8.88 36.25 12.46
N PRO A 238 8.26 37.44 12.34
CA PRO A 238 8.90 38.75 12.54
C PRO A 238 9.50 39.03 13.92
#